data_AF-A0A4Y2D6K4-F1
#
_entry.id   AF-A0A4Y2D6K4-F1
#
_cell.length_a   1.000
_cell.length_b   1.000
_cell.length_c   1.000
_cell.angle_alpha   90.00
_cell.angle_beta   90.00
_cell.angle_gamma   90.00
#
_symmetry.space_group_name_H-M   'P 1'
#
loop_
_entity.id
_entity.type
_entity.pdbx_description
1 polymer ?
#
loop_
_entity_poly.entity_id
_entity_poly.type
_entity_poly.pdbx_seq_one_letter_code
_entity_poly.pdbx_strand_id
1 'polypeptide(L)'
;MHDGAPPHIGFCVQKVLHSFYRRTENWLRNILQMATDPDLTSCDYWLWSHLKSVVNRGNAGNLATLRDRIILKVRQIKVELLRFAVKHAVRRMHFFGTLERSAH
;
A
#
# COMPACT_ATOMS: atom_id res chain seq x y z
N MET A 1 -1.21 5.20 -0.21
CA MET A 1 -2.36 4.30 -0.34
C MET A 1 -2.40 3.47 0.92
N HIS A 2 -3.54 3.41 1.59
CA HIS A 2 -3.72 2.61 2.81
C HIS A 2 -4.76 1.53 2.54
N ASP A 3 -4.67 0.44 3.28
CA ASP A 3 -5.69 -0.60 3.37
C ASP A 3 -6.90 -0.15 4.22
N GLY A 4 -7.98 -0.92 4.12
CA GLY A 4 -9.30 -0.64 4.66
C GLY A 4 -9.48 -1.17 6.07
N ALA A 5 -8.39 -1.49 6.76
CA ALA A 5 -8.43 -2.02 8.10
C ALA A 5 -9.19 -1.05 9.04
N PRO A 6 -10.01 -1.55 9.98
CA PRO A 6 -10.86 -0.71 10.83
C PRO A 6 -10.15 0.47 11.52
N PRO A 7 -8.88 0.34 11.98
CA PRO A 7 -8.15 1.48 12.54
C PRO A 7 -7.88 2.62 11.53
N HIS A 8 -7.74 2.30 10.24
CA HIS A 8 -7.37 3.26 9.20
C HIS A 8 -8.57 3.98 8.56
N ILE A 9 -9.76 3.39 8.66
CA ILE A 9 -11.02 3.99 8.17
C ILE A 9 -11.88 4.61 9.29
N GLY A 10 -11.38 4.58 10.53
CA GLY A 10 -12.09 5.10 11.69
C GLY A 10 -12.42 6.60 11.57
N PHE A 11 -13.51 7.00 12.22
CA PHE A 11 -14.04 8.36 12.15
C PHE A 11 -13.02 9.46 12.51
N CYS A 12 -12.20 9.22 13.53
CA CYS A 12 -11.15 10.17 13.93
C CYS A 12 -10.09 10.35 12.84
N VAL A 13 -9.70 9.26 12.17
CA VAL A 13 -8.73 9.29 11.07
C VAL A 13 -9.32 10.02 9.87
N GLN A 14 -10.59 9.75 9.53
CA GLN A 14 -11.28 10.46 8.46
C GLN A 14 -11.34 11.97 8.73
N LYS A 15 -11.67 12.40 9.96
CA LYS A 15 -11.68 13.82 10.33
C LYS A 15 -10.32 14.49 10.14
N VAL A 16 -9.25 13.82 10.53
CA VAL A 16 -7.88 14.32 10.33
C VAL A 16 -7.53 14.38 8.83
N LEU A 17 -7.84 13.34 8.06
CA LEU A 17 -7.60 13.35 6.62
C LEU A 17 -8.39 14.47 5.92
N HIS A 18 -9.64 14.70 6.31
CA HIS A 18 -10.46 15.80 5.81
C HIS A 18 -9.89 17.19 6.13
N SER A 19 -9.22 17.37 7.27
CA SER A 19 -8.61 18.66 7.61
C SER A 19 -7.35 18.94 6.80
N PHE A 20 -6.57 17.89 6.47
CA PHE A 20 -5.36 18.02 5.66
C PHE A 20 -5.62 18.11 4.15
N TYR A 21 -6.63 17.42 3.63
CA TYR A 21 -6.90 17.35 2.20
C TYR A 21 -8.17 18.12 1.81
N ARG A 22 -7.98 19.30 1.17
CA ARG A 22 -9.07 20.20 0.78
C ARG A 22 -9.64 19.87 -0.63
N ARG A 23 -10.29 18.70 -0.84
CA ARG A 23 -11.38 18.52 -1.87
C ARG A 23 -11.97 17.11 -2.05
N THR A 24 -13.29 17.15 -2.35
CA THR A 24 -14.23 16.18 -2.97
C THR A 24 -14.37 14.78 -2.37
N GLU A 25 -15.59 14.50 -1.90
CA GLU A 25 -16.08 13.20 -1.39
C GLU A 25 -15.72 12.00 -2.29
N ASN A 26 -15.63 12.21 -3.60
CA ASN A 26 -15.28 11.18 -4.57
C ASN A 26 -13.84 10.66 -4.44
N TRP A 27 -12.89 11.49 -3.99
CA TRP A 27 -11.49 11.05 -3.82
C TRP A 27 -11.34 10.14 -2.60
N LEU A 28 -11.99 10.49 -1.49
CA LEU A 28 -12.05 9.64 -0.31
C LEU A 28 -12.77 8.33 -0.59
N ARG A 29 -13.89 8.37 -1.33
CA ARG A 29 -14.62 7.16 -1.73
C ARG A 29 -13.77 6.20 -2.57
N ASN A 30 -13.03 6.73 -3.54
CA ASN A 30 -12.12 5.92 -4.35
C ASN A 30 -10.97 5.33 -3.53
N ILE A 31 -10.41 6.08 -2.57
CA ILE A 31 -9.39 5.54 -1.66
C ILE A 31 -9.96 4.46 -0.75
N LEU A 32 -11.15 4.69 -0.18
CA LEU A 32 -11.82 3.76 0.72
C LEU A 32 -12.22 2.46 0.01
N GLN A 33 -12.69 2.54 -1.23
CA GLN A 33 -13.06 1.36 -2.04
C GLN A 33 -11.84 0.55 -2.49
N MET A 34 -10.69 1.22 -2.68
CA MET A 34 -9.40 0.56 -2.92
C MET A 34 -8.75 0.01 -1.66
N ALA A 35 -9.18 0.47 -0.49
CA ALA A 35 -8.61 0.07 0.78
C ALA A 35 -8.90 -1.41 1.08
N THR A 36 -10.01 -1.97 0.59
CA THR A 36 -10.41 -3.36 0.86
C THR A 36 -9.63 -4.44 0.12
N ASP A 37 -8.80 -4.08 -0.88
CA ASP A 37 -8.03 -5.07 -1.66
C ASP A 37 -6.51 -4.88 -1.48
N PRO A 38 -5.82 -5.80 -0.80
CA PRO A 38 -4.38 -5.74 -0.63
C PRO A 38 -3.60 -5.81 -1.96
N ASP A 39 -4.17 -6.35 -3.04
CA ASP A 39 -3.51 -6.41 -4.35
C ASP A 39 -3.44 -5.04 -5.05
N LEU A 40 -4.23 -4.08 -4.56
CA LEU A 40 -4.27 -2.70 -5.05
C LEU A 40 -3.26 -1.79 -4.35
N THR A 41 -2.78 -2.14 -3.15
CA THR A 41 -1.82 -1.29 -2.43
C THR A 41 -0.38 -1.63 -2.83
N SER A 42 0.40 -0.62 -3.25
CA SER A 42 1.81 -0.82 -3.59
C SER A 42 2.67 -1.29 -2.40
N CYS A 43 2.20 -1.08 -1.18
CA CYS A 43 2.89 -1.56 0.02
C CYS A 43 2.74 -3.08 0.15
N ASP A 44 1.53 -3.61 0.00
CA ASP A 44 1.24 -5.02 0.26
C ASP A 44 1.71 -5.92 -0.89
N TYR A 45 1.36 -5.58 -2.14
CA TYR A 45 1.72 -6.47 -3.25
C TYR A 45 3.22 -6.44 -3.55
N TRP A 46 3.88 -5.27 -3.42
CA TRP A 46 5.26 -5.08 -3.86
C TRP A 46 6.24 -5.03 -2.69
N LEU A 47 6.13 -4.03 -1.80
CA LEU A 47 7.12 -3.82 -0.74
C LEU A 47 7.15 -4.99 0.23
N TRP A 48 5.99 -5.43 0.71
CA TRP A 48 5.87 -6.54 1.63
C TRP A 48 6.31 -7.86 0.99
N SER A 49 5.94 -8.12 -0.27
CA SER A 49 6.46 -9.28 -1.03
C SER A 49 7.99 -9.25 -1.18
N HIS A 50 8.57 -8.07 -1.42
CA HIS A 50 10.01 -7.90 -1.52
C HIS A 50 10.70 -8.15 -0.16
N LEU A 51 10.16 -7.60 0.93
CA LEU A 51 10.71 -7.77 2.27
C LEU A 51 10.55 -9.20 2.79
N LYS A 52 9.44 -9.88 2.51
CA LYS A 52 9.25 -11.31 2.82
C LYS A 52 10.38 -12.16 2.27
N SER A 53 10.91 -11.83 1.09
CA SER A 53 12.08 -12.55 0.54
C SER A 53 13.34 -12.41 1.39
N VAL A 54 13.50 -11.29 2.11
CA VAL A 54 14.62 -11.07 3.05
C VAL A 54 14.38 -11.78 4.37
N VAL A 55 13.15 -11.70 4.89
CA VAL A 55 12.75 -12.37 6.13
C VAL A 55 12.87 -13.89 6.00
N ASN A 56 12.40 -14.45 4.88
CA ASN A 56 12.34 -15.90 4.68
C ASN A 56 13.66 -16.54 4.24
N ARG A 57 14.62 -15.77 3.70
CA ARG A 57 15.90 -16.30 3.20
C ARG A 57 17.00 -16.36 4.26
N GLY A 58 16.81 -15.77 5.44
CA GLY A 58 17.83 -15.78 6.48
C GLY A 58 17.21 -15.88 7.85
N ASN A 59 17.58 -16.91 8.61
CA ASN A 59 17.26 -16.97 10.03
C ASN A 59 17.85 -15.71 10.69
N ALA A 60 16.99 -14.80 11.14
CA ALA A 60 17.40 -13.69 11.97
C ALA A 60 17.30 -14.20 13.40
N GLY A 61 18.43 -14.65 13.96
CA GLY A 61 18.47 -15.27 15.30
C GLY A 61 17.96 -14.39 16.43
N ASN A 62 17.63 -13.11 16.16
CA ASN A 62 16.92 -12.21 17.05
C ASN A 62 16.22 -11.07 16.28
N LEU A 63 15.35 -10.35 16.99
CA LEU A 63 14.58 -9.22 16.45
C LEU A 63 15.44 -8.04 15.97
N ALA A 64 16.56 -7.77 16.65
CA ALA A 64 17.45 -6.65 16.29
C ALA A 64 18.09 -6.88 14.91
N THR A 65 18.63 -8.08 14.69
CA THR A 65 19.18 -8.53 13.40
C THR A 65 18.13 -8.46 12.30
N LEU A 66 16.90 -8.86 12.58
CA LEU A 66 15.81 -8.80 11.61
C LEU A 66 15.51 -7.35 11.21
N ARG A 67 15.40 -6.46 12.20
CA ARG A 67 15.17 -5.03 11.99
C ARG A 67 16.27 -4.40 11.13
N ASP A 68 17.53 -4.67 11.45
CA ASP A 68 18.67 -4.12 10.71
C ASP A 68 18.70 -4.59 9.25
N ARG A 69 18.39 -5.88 9.01
CA ARG A 69 18.26 -6.44 7.66
C ARG A 69 17.14 -5.78 6.86
N ILE A 70 15.98 -5.55 7.48
CA ILE A 70 14.86 -4.84 6.83
C ILE A 70 15.27 -3.41 6.48
N ILE A 71 15.86 -2.67 7.42
CA ILE A 71 16.32 -1.29 7.21
C ILE A 71 17.34 -1.24 6.06
N LEU A 72 18.34 -2.12 6.08
CA LEU A 72 19.34 -2.19 5.03
C LEU A 72 18.71 -2.49 3.66
N LYS A 73 17.76 -3.42 3.60
CA LYS A 73 17.09 -3.74 2.33
C LYS A 73 16.26 -2.57 1.81
N VAL A 74 15.51 -1.90 2.68
CA VAL A 74 14.73 -0.72 2.30
C VAL A 74 15.65 0.38 1.75
N ARG A 75 16.81 0.62 2.38
CA ARG A 75 17.81 1.59 1.90
C ARG A 75 18.39 1.25 0.52
N GLN A 76 18.42 -0.03 0.16
CA GLN A 76 18.91 -0.50 -1.14
C GLN A 76 17.87 -0.41 -2.26
N ILE A 77 16.61 -0.07 -1.94
CA ILE A 77 15.57 0.08 -2.96
C ILE A 77 15.89 1.29 -3.83
N LYS A 78 16.08 1.04 -5.13
CA LYS A 78 16.26 2.09 -6.13
C LYS A 78 14.98 2.89 -6.32
N VAL A 79 15.10 4.21 -6.53
CA VAL A 79 13.96 5.12 -6.71
C VAL A 79 13.11 4.74 -7.92
N GLU A 80 13.70 4.16 -8.96
CA GLU A 80 13.03 3.66 -10.15
C GLU A 80 12.04 2.55 -9.80
N LEU A 81 12.41 1.64 -8.89
CA LEU A 81 11.53 0.57 -8.45
C LEU A 81 10.31 1.12 -7.69
N LEU A 82 10.49 2.17 -6.90
CA LEU A 82 9.38 2.87 -6.24
C LEU A 82 8.44 3.50 -7.28
N ARG A 83 9.00 4.18 -8.30
CA ARG A 83 8.20 4.76 -9.40
C ARG A 83 7.41 3.69 -10.16
N PHE A 84 8.04 2.55 -10.45
CA PHE A 84 7.35 1.43 -11.09
C PHE A 84 6.24 0.87 -10.20
N ALA A 85 6.50 0.65 -8.91
CA ALA A 85 5.49 0.15 -7.98
C ALA A 85 4.25 1.04 -7.95
N VAL A 86 4.41 2.36 -7.87
CA VAL A 86 3.28 3.31 -7.90
C VAL A 86 2.57 3.26 -9.26
N LYS A 87 3.30 3.28 -10.38
CA LYS A 87 2.72 3.21 -11.73
C LYS A 87 1.90 1.93 -11.94
N HIS A 88 2.38 0.81 -11.45
CA HIS A 88 1.68 -0.47 -11.53
C HIS A 88 0.46 -0.52 -10.63
N ALA A 89 0.51 0.06 -9.42
CA ALA A 89 -0.67 0.20 -8.57
C ALA A 89 -1.79 0.99 -9.27
N VAL A 90 -1.46 2.13 -9.89
CA VAL A 90 -2.43 2.94 -10.65
C VAL A 90 -3.03 2.18 -11.83
N ARG A 91 -2.22 1.37 -12.52
CA ARG A 91 -2.74 0.52 -13.61
C ARG A 91 -3.71 -0.55 -13.11
N ARG A 92 -3.39 -1.21 -11.99
CA ARG A 92 -4.28 -2.20 -11.36
C ARG A 92 -5.58 -1.56 -10.95
N MET A 93 -5.51 -0.45 -10.21
CA MET A 93 -6.68 0.36 -9.85
C MET A 93 -7.58 0.67 -11.06
N HIS A 94 -6.99 1.09 -12.17
CA HIS A 94 -7.76 1.39 -13.38
C HIS A 94 -8.44 0.15 -13.96
N PHE A 95 -7.73 -0.98 -14.03
CA PHE A 95 -8.25 -2.24 -14.53
C PHE A 95 -9.45 -2.76 -13.70
N PHE A 96 -9.34 -2.74 -12.38
CA PHE A 96 -10.44 -3.13 -11.48
C PHE A 96 -11.64 -2.19 -11.63
N GLY A 97 -11.41 -0.87 -11.72
CA GLY A 97 -12.47 0.11 -11.94
C GLY A 97 -13.12 0.06 -13.34
N THR A 98 -12.53 -0.64 -14.31
CA THR A 98 -13.16 -0.91 -15.62
C THR A 98 -13.95 -2.21 -15.63
N LEU A 99 -13.49 -3.24 -14.90
CA LEU A 99 -14.20 -4.51 -14.74
C LEU A 99 -15.54 -4.35 -14.00
N GLU A 100 -15.57 -3.57 -12.92
CA GLU A 100 -16.82 -3.28 -12.21
C GLU A 100 -17.84 -2.51 -13.08
N ARG A 101 -17.37 -1.70 -14.04
CA ARG A 101 -18.24 -0.94 -14.95
C ARG A 101 -18.75 -1.72 -16.15
N SER A 102 -18.14 -2.87 -16.50
CA SER A 102 -18.67 -3.76 -17.55
C SER A 102 -19.58 -4.86 -17.00
N ALA A 103 -19.70 -4.97 -15.68
CA ALA A 103 -20.55 -5.94 -14.98
C ALA A 103 -21.94 -5.37 -14.63
N HIS A 104 -22.22 -4.12 -15.01
CA HIS A 104 -23.49 -3.41 -14.91
C HIS A 104 -23.91 -2.89 -16.28
#